data_AF-A0A958IZJ8-F1
#
_entry.id   AF-A0A958IZJ8-F1
#
_cell.length_a   1.000
_cell.length_b   1.000
_cell.length_c   1.000
_cell.angle_alpha   90.00
_cell.angle_beta   90.00
_cell.angle_gamma   90.00
#
_symmetry.space_group_name_H-M   'P 1'
#
loop_
_entity.id
_entity.type
_entity.pdbx_description
1 polymer ?
#
loop_
_entity_poly.entity_id
_entity_poly.type
_entity_poly.pdbx_seq_one_letter_code
_entity_poly.pdbx_strand_id
1 'polypeptide(L)'
;MRFLIWISLLFISANIFAQTNPDLLKLYEDFRDWRIVTQPVAGDDIPRVERPAGWTPDFSPKALENHREKYNEFRKKLDALPKTGWTREDSVDFLCLSAMLERVNWELNVLRQPHRNPDFYVHQTLGSVYELLLISSPMTDERVNEIIIRLNSFHKTVDAAKANLTEGIRPFAEIALDNIGDVMTKMDVLFTKLSEITSNKYRSKILKATDNAAAALLSYTSWLKKNRLKMSDKFSVGRENYVYFLKNVALIPYSPETLLAQGQQEWQRAVAFETFEKLRNSAVPEPAIFPGTEAQIEQAKKDEQAIRDFMEAKNIMSVPDWLQHYLNRPVPEYLAPFTNMGVVDDLTSETRLDENGISYIPEPSRDLSYFNLSRAIDPRPLIVHEGVPGHYFQMAISWKNPRPIRRAYIDSGANEGIGFYVEEMMHQFGLFDDRPKTREIIYNFMRLRALRVEVDIRLALGTFSIQQAGEYLAK
;
A
#
# COMPACT_ATOMS: atom_id res chain seq x y z
N MET A 1 20.96 40.28 52.00
CA MET A 1 20.12 39.07 51.97
C MET A 1 19.12 39.17 50.82
N ARG A 2 19.43 38.59 49.66
CA ARG A 2 18.47 38.30 48.60
C ARG A 2 18.81 36.91 48.08
N PHE A 3 17.97 35.93 48.40
CA PHE A 3 18.12 34.54 47.98
C PHE A 3 17.71 34.41 46.50
N LEU A 4 18.61 33.90 45.67
CA LEU A 4 18.27 33.37 44.35
C LEU A 4 17.71 31.95 44.53
N ILE A 5 16.50 31.71 44.05
CA ILE A 5 15.94 30.38 43.87
C ILE A 5 16.29 29.94 42.45
N TRP A 6 17.17 28.95 42.34
CA TRP A 6 17.40 28.22 41.10
C TRP A 6 16.29 27.18 40.94
N ILE A 7 15.47 27.32 39.90
CA ILE A 7 14.53 26.28 39.47
C ILE A 7 15.31 25.32 38.57
N SER A 8 15.64 24.16 39.11
CA SER A 8 16.19 23.03 38.36
C SER A 8 15.09 22.45 37.48
N LEU A 9 15.15 22.73 36.18
CA LEU A 9 14.36 21.99 35.18
C LEU A 9 14.90 20.56 35.12
N LEU A 10 14.23 19.65 35.81
CA LEU A 10 14.38 18.21 35.61
C LEU A 10 13.92 17.87 34.18
N PHE A 11 14.87 17.75 33.27
CA PHE A 11 14.66 17.01 32.02
C PHE A 11 14.34 15.56 32.40
N ILE A 12 13.04 15.24 32.42
CA ILE A 12 12.61 13.84 32.37
C ILE A 12 13.00 13.38 30.98
N SER A 13 14.17 12.76 30.85
CA SER A 13 14.49 11.93 29.70
C SER A 13 13.37 10.91 29.58
N ALA A 14 12.54 11.05 28.54
CA ALA A 14 11.61 10.00 28.18
C ALA A 14 12.46 8.73 28.05
N ASN A 15 12.27 7.78 28.98
CA ASN A 15 12.87 6.47 28.85
C ASN A 15 12.33 5.92 27.53
N ILE A 16 13.18 5.90 26.51
CA ILE A 16 12.92 5.26 25.24
C ILE A 16 12.85 3.77 25.59
N PHE A 17 11.65 3.27 25.88
CA PHE A 17 11.44 1.88 26.25
C PHE A 17 11.71 1.02 25.01
N ALA A 18 12.95 0.56 24.88
CA ALA A 18 13.33 -0.54 24.00
C ALA A 18 12.47 -1.77 24.29
N GLN A 19 12.37 -2.70 23.34
CA GLN A 19 11.62 -3.94 23.53
C GLN A 19 12.09 -4.65 24.81
N THR A 20 11.16 -4.89 25.73
CA THR A 20 11.44 -5.32 27.11
C THR A 20 11.49 -6.84 27.26
N ASN A 21 10.84 -7.58 26.36
CA ASN A 21 10.85 -9.04 26.37
C ASN A 21 11.86 -9.59 25.33
N PRO A 22 13.00 -10.17 25.78
CA PRO A 22 14.04 -10.65 24.86
C PRO A 22 13.61 -11.86 24.03
N ASP A 23 12.77 -12.74 24.57
CA ASP A 23 12.30 -13.92 23.84
C ASP A 23 11.33 -13.51 22.71
N LEU A 24 10.46 -12.54 22.98
CA LEU A 24 9.56 -11.97 21.98
C LEU A 24 10.32 -11.23 20.88
N LEU A 25 11.34 -10.45 21.25
CA LEU A 25 12.21 -9.77 20.30
C LEU A 25 12.92 -10.77 19.40
N LYS A 26 13.53 -11.81 19.99
CA LYS A 26 14.27 -12.82 19.24
C LYS A 26 13.38 -13.56 18.25
N LEU A 27 12.16 -13.92 18.67
CA LEU A 27 11.18 -14.55 17.79
C LEU A 27 10.78 -13.64 16.63
N TYR A 28 10.58 -12.35 16.90
CA TYR A 28 10.27 -11.38 15.86
C TYR A 28 11.42 -11.21 14.87
N GLU A 29 12.67 -11.14 15.32
CA GLU A 29 13.83 -11.00 14.42
C GLU A 29 13.94 -12.21 13.48
N ASP A 30 13.82 -13.43 14.02
CA ASP A 30 13.82 -14.64 13.21
C ASP A 30 12.65 -14.66 12.21
N PHE A 31 11.47 -14.20 12.63
CA PHE A 31 10.30 -14.07 11.77
C PHE A 31 10.50 -13.02 10.67
N ARG A 32 11.02 -11.84 11.01
CA ARG A 32 11.27 -10.74 10.08
C ARG A 32 12.26 -11.16 9.00
N ASP A 33 13.37 -11.78 9.38
CA ASP A 33 14.41 -12.22 8.44
C ASP A 33 13.85 -13.24 7.44
N TRP A 34 12.97 -14.14 7.90
CA TRP A 34 12.23 -15.04 7.03
C TRP A 34 11.18 -14.31 6.16
N ARG A 35 10.45 -13.36 6.73
CA ARG A 35 9.34 -12.68 6.07
C ARG A 35 9.81 -11.70 5.00
N ILE A 36 10.94 -11.03 5.17
CA ILE A 36 11.55 -10.15 4.15
C ILE A 36 11.78 -10.91 2.84
N VAL A 37 12.07 -12.21 2.90
CA VAL A 37 12.30 -13.03 1.70
C VAL A 37 11.01 -13.68 1.18
N THR A 38 10.08 -14.02 2.06
CA THR A 38 8.89 -14.83 1.70
C THR A 38 7.59 -14.05 1.51
N GLN A 39 7.55 -12.77 1.91
CA GLN A 39 6.40 -11.90 1.68
C GLN A 39 6.14 -11.76 0.19
N PRO A 40 4.92 -12.00 -0.31
CA PRO A 40 4.58 -11.72 -1.70
C PRO A 40 4.71 -10.24 -2.02
N VAL A 41 5.03 -9.94 -3.27
CA VAL A 41 4.84 -8.59 -3.83
C VAL A 41 3.34 -8.35 -3.98
N ALA A 42 2.87 -7.17 -3.58
CA ALA A 42 1.49 -6.73 -3.72
C ALA A 42 1.45 -5.30 -4.27
N GLY A 43 0.41 -4.95 -5.02
CA GLY A 43 0.24 -3.60 -5.56
C GLY A 43 -0.34 -2.59 -4.57
N ASP A 44 -0.94 -3.08 -3.49
CA ASP A 44 -1.72 -2.29 -2.51
C ASP A 44 -0.92 -1.97 -1.23
N ASP A 45 0.18 -2.68 -0.96
CA ASP A 45 1.01 -2.46 0.23
C ASP A 45 2.01 -1.31 -0.01
N ILE A 46 1.65 -0.09 0.42
CA ILE A 46 2.52 1.10 0.37
C ILE A 46 3.86 0.90 1.14
N PRO A 47 3.89 0.28 2.35
CA PRO A 47 5.15 -0.10 2.96
C PRO A 47 5.75 -1.31 2.22
N ARG A 48 6.46 -1.02 1.14
CA ARG A 48 7.18 -2.00 0.34
C ARG A 48 8.36 -2.58 1.11
N VAL A 49 8.56 -3.87 0.96
CA VAL A 49 9.63 -4.61 1.65
C VAL A 49 10.95 -4.40 0.91
N GLU A 50 11.94 -3.84 1.61
CA GLU A 50 13.32 -3.86 1.12
C GLU A 50 13.84 -5.29 1.09
N ARG A 51 14.20 -5.77 -0.11
CA ARG A 51 14.64 -7.15 -0.32
C ARG A 51 16.17 -7.24 -0.26
N PRO A 52 16.75 -8.36 0.22
CA PRO A 52 18.19 -8.57 0.16
C PRO A 52 18.68 -8.63 -1.29
N ALA A 53 19.96 -8.33 -1.49
CA ALA A 53 20.60 -8.40 -2.81
C ALA A 53 20.49 -9.82 -3.40
N GLY A 54 20.20 -9.91 -4.70
CA GLY A 54 20.00 -11.18 -5.40
C GLY A 54 18.63 -11.82 -5.17
N TRP A 55 17.69 -11.14 -4.50
CA TRP A 55 16.38 -11.70 -4.22
C TRP A 55 15.55 -11.87 -5.50
N THR A 56 14.89 -13.02 -5.60
CA THR A 56 13.88 -13.30 -6.62
C THR A 56 12.66 -13.94 -5.95
N PRO A 57 11.44 -13.65 -6.39
CA PRO A 57 10.24 -14.34 -5.92
C PRO A 57 10.37 -15.87 -6.08
N ASP A 58 10.13 -16.63 -5.01
CA ASP A 58 10.04 -18.09 -5.05
C ASP A 58 8.74 -18.56 -4.39
N PHE A 59 7.80 -18.95 -5.25
CA PHE A 59 6.55 -19.58 -4.88
C PHE A 59 6.41 -20.94 -5.55
N SER A 60 7.52 -21.65 -5.78
CA SER A 60 7.48 -23.04 -6.23
C SER A 60 6.70 -23.92 -5.24
N PRO A 61 6.14 -25.08 -5.67
CA PRO A 61 5.45 -25.99 -4.76
C PRO A 61 6.27 -26.31 -3.50
N LYS A 62 7.59 -26.51 -3.66
CA LYS A 62 8.48 -26.79 -2.53
C LYS A 62 8.67 -25.59 -1.61
N ALA A 63 8.81 -24.38 -2.15
CA ALA A 63 8.87 -23.17 -1.34
C ALA A 63 7.59 -22.97 -0.52
N LEU A 64 6.41 -23.19 -1.12
CA LEU A 64 5.13 -23.08 -0.42
C LEU A 64 4.97 -24.10 0.71
N GLU A 65 5.46 -25.32 0.53
CA GLU A 65 5.53 -26.33 1.61
C GLU A 65 6.42 -25.84 2.75
N ASN A 66 7.65 -25.43 2.44
CA ASN A 66 8.59 -24.89 3.42
C ASN A 66 8.00 -23.67 4.16
N HIS A 67 7.28 -22.79 3.46
CA HIS A 67 6.63 -21.62 4.07
C HIS A 67 5.56 -22.05 5.11
N ARG A 68 4.76 -23.08 4.82
CA ARG A 68 3.76 -23.60 5.77
C ARG A 68 4.42 -24.25 6.98
N GLU A 69 5.48 -25.02 6.78
CA GLU A 69 6.25 -25.62 7.88
C GLU A 69 6.83 -24.53 8.79
N LYS A 70 7.40 -23.49 8.20
CA LYS A 70 8.04 -22.41 8.96
C LYS A 70 7.03 -21.53 9.69
N TYR A 71 5.88 -21.25 9.08
CA TYR A 71 4.74 -20.63 9.78
C TYR A 71 4.34 -21.44 11.02
N ASN A 72 4.17 -22.77 10.89
CA ASN A 72 3.78 -23.63 12.01
C ASN A 72 4.82 -23.63 13.13
N GLU A 73 6.11 -23.56 12.80
CA GLU A 73 7.18 -23.40 13.78
C GLU A 73 7.07 -22.08 14.54
N PHE A 74 6.91 -20.95 13.84
CA PHE A 74 6.77 -19.64 14.48
C PHE A 74 5.52 -19.57 15.37
N ARG A 75 4.38 -20.10 14.91
CA ARG A 75 3.15 -20.19 15.70
C ARG A 75 3.36 -20.97 17.00
N LYS A 76 3.98 -22.15 16.92
CA LYS A 76 4.33 -22.97 18.11
C LYS A 76 5.25 -22.23 19.07
N LYS A 77 6.28 -21.55 18.55
CA LYS A 77 7.19 -20.75 19.37
C LYS A 77 6.46 -19.60 20.06
N LEU A 78 5.57 -18.88 19.36
CA LEU A 78 4.77 -17.80 19.91
C LEU A 78 3.81 -18.29 21.01
N ASP A 79 3.16 -19.43 20.81
CA ASP A 79 2.26 -20.04 21.79
C ASP A 79 2.98 -20.48 23.07
N ALA A 80 4.20 -20.98 22.94
CA ALA A 80 5.02 -21.46 24.04
C ALA A 80 5.62 -20.33 24.91
N LEU A 81 5.56 -19.07 24.50
CA LEU A 81 6.13 -17.97 25.27
C LEU A 81 5.43 -17.82 26.64
N PRO A 82 6.18 -17.82 27.77
CA PRO A 82 5.63 -17.59 29.09
C PRO A 82 5.14 -16.15 29.20
N LYS A 83 3.89 -15.98 29.64
CA LYS A 83 3.21 -14.68 29.73
C LYS A 83 3.26 -14.08 31.14
N THR A 84 3.83 -14.82 32.09
CA THR A 84 3.96 -14.38 33.48
C THR A 84 4.83 -13.14 33.56
N GLY A 85 4.32 -12.09 34.20
CA GLY A 85 5.07 -10.84 34.41
C GLY A 85 5.12 -9.90 33.19
N TRP A 86 4.39 -10.19 32.11
CA TRP A 86 4.31 -9.27 30.97
C TRP A 86 3.74 -7.92 31.37
N THR A 87 4.39 -6.87 30.86
CA THR A 87 3.84 -5.52 30.90
C THR A 87 2.73 -5.37 29.86
N ARG A 88 1.99 -4.25 29.92
CA ARG A 88 1.08 -3.87 28.85
C ARG A 88 1.79 -3.77 27.50
N GLU A 89 3.01 -3.23 27.49
CA GLU A 89 3.78 -3.05 26.26
C GLU A 89 4.19 -4.39 25.63
N ASP A 90 4.61 -5.36 26.44
CA ASP A 90 4.90 -6.73 25.97
C ASP A 90 3.64 -7.39 25.40
N SER A 91 2.48 -7.13 26.01
CA SER A 91 1.20 -7.67 25.56
C SER A 91 0.77 -7.08 24.22
N VAL A 92 0.98 -5.78 24.01
CA VAL A 92 0.75 -5.11 22.71
C VAL A 92 1.68 -5.70 21.65
N ASP A 93 2.96 -5.84 21.96
CA ASP A 93 3.95 -6.35 21.01
C ASP A 93 3.67 -7.81 20.64
N PHE A 94 3.20 -8.62 21.60
CA PHE A 94 2.72 -9.97 21.34
C PHE A 94 1.53 -9.99 20.41
N LEU A 95 0.55 -9.08 20.59
CA LEU A 95 -0.62 -9.00 19.70
C LEU A 95 -0.22 -8.58 18.29
N CYS A 96 0.69 -7.61 18.13
CA CYS A 96 1.25 -7.23 16.84
C CYS A 96 1.93 -8.41 16.14
N LEU A 97 2.84 -9.11 16.82
CA LEU A 97 3.52 -10.27 16.24
C LEU A 97 2.54 -11.41 15.94
N SER A 98 1.54 -11.63 16.80
CA SER A 98 0.50 -12.62 16.53
C SER A 98 -0.27 -12.26 15.27
N ALA A 99 -0.71 -11.01 15.10
CA ALA A 99 -1.42 -10.58 13.90
C ALA A 99 -0.57 -10.72 12.63
N MET A 100 0.73 -10.40 12.68
CA MET A 100 1.66 -10.63 11.57
C MET A 100 1.77 -12.11 11.19
N LEU A 101 1.80 -13.01 12.18
CA LEU A 101 1.82 -14.45 11.93
C LEU A 101 0.48 -14.95 11.39
N GLU A 102 -0.65 -14.50 11.93
CA GLU A 102 -1.98 -14.87 11.42
C GLU A 102 -2.22 -14.32 10.00
N ARG A 103 -1.59 -13.20 9.61
CA ARG A 103 -1.54 -12.73 8.21
C ARG A 103 -0.88 -13.75 7.28
N VAL A 104 0.19 -14.41 7.72
CA VAL A 104 0.84 -15.49 6.96
C VAL A 104 -0.09 -16.69 6.82
N ASN A 105 -0.80 -17.07 7.89
CA ASN A 105 -1.82 -18.12 7.82
C ASN A 105 -2.92 -17.76 6.81
N TRP A 106 -3.40 -16.52 6.88
CA TRP A 106 -4.41 -16.00 5.97
C TRP A 106 -3.97 -16.13 4.51
N GLU A 107 -2.76 -15.71 4.19
CA GLU A 107 -2.20 -15.79 2.84
C GLU A 107 -2.02 -17.23 2.34
N LEU A 108 -1.37 -18.09 3.14
CA LEU A 108 -0.99 -19.44 2.73
C LEU A 108 -2.15 -20.42 2.77
N ASN A 109 -2.99 -20.35 3.80
CA ASN A 109 -3.97 -21.38 4.13
C ASN A 109 -5.41 -20.97 3.82
N VAL A 110 -5.75 -19.68 3.87
CA VAL A 110 -7.14 -19.22 3.65
C VAL A 110 -7.34 -18.64 2.26
N LEU A 111 -6.65 -17.55 1.91
CA LEU A 111 -6.70 -16.97 0.56
C LEU A 111 -6.14 -17.94 -0.47
N ARG A 112 -5.03 -18.61 -0.14
CA ARG A 112 -4.33 -19.56 -1.01
C ARG A 112 -4.04 -18.95 -2.39
N GLN A 113 -3.64 -17.67 -2.43
CA GLN A 113 -3.42 -16.89 -3.65
C GLN A 113 -2.58 -17.65 -4.70
N PRO A 114 -1.46 -18.33 -4.36
CA PRO A 114 -0.69 -19.10 -5.35
C PRO A 114 -1.47 -20.21 -6.07
N HIS A 115 -2.55 -20.72 -5.48
CA HIS A 115 -3.36 -21.80 -6.07
C HIS A 115 -4.61 -21.28 -6.78
N ARG A 116 -5.09 -20.11 -6.37
CA ARG A 116 -6.41 -19.58 -6.76
C ARG A 116 -6.35 -18.34 -7.66
N ASN A 117 -5.29 -17.55 -7.58
CA ASN A 117 -5.20 -16.25 -8.23
C ASN A 117 -4.07 -16.23 -9.27
N PRO A 118 -4.40 -16.29 -10.56
CA PRO A 118 -3.41 -16.10 -11.62
C PRO A 118 -2.67 -14.75 -11.57
N ASP A 119 -3.33 -13.67 -11.20
CA ASP A 119 -2.73 -12.33 -11.14
C ASP A 119 -1.69 -12.18 -10.03
N PHE A 120 -1.74 -13.04 -9.00
CA PHE A 120 -0.67 -13.17 -8.00
C PHE A 120 0.71 -13.30 -8.67
N TYR A 121 0.81 -14.10 -9.73
CA TYR A 121 2.06 -14.34 -10.45
C TYR A 121 2.47 -13.18 -11.37
N VAL A 122 1.52 -12.33 -11.76
CA VAL A 122 1.82 -11.08 -12.48
C VAL A 122 2.47 -10.09 -11.51
N HIS A 123 1.98 -9.98 -10.28
CA HIS A 123 2.66 -9.22 -9.23
C HIS A 123 4.04 -9.80 -8.86
N GLN A 124 4.18 -11.13 -8.79
CA GLN A 124 5.49 -11.76 -8.55
C GLN A 124 6.43 -11.69 -9.77
N THR A 125 6.00 -11.11 -10.89
CA THR A 125 6.86 -10.84 -12.04
C THR A 125 6.96 -9.32 -12.26
N LEU A 126 6.02 -8.72 -12.99
CA LEU A 126 6.00 -7.30 -13.28
C LEU A 126 5.97 -6.45 -12.01
N GLY A 127 5.16 -6.82 -11.01
CA GLY A 127 5.11 -6.10 -9.73
C GLY A 127 6.48 -6.06 -9.03
N SER A 128 7.22 -7.16 -9.04
CA SER A 128 8.56 -7.22 -8.45
C SER A 128 9.56 -6.29 -9.14
N VAL A 129 9.42 -6.05 -10.44
CA VAL A 129 10.27 -5.09 -11.15
C VAL A 129 9.78 -3.66 -10.88
N TYR A 130 8.46 -3.46 -10.88
CA TYR A 130 7.82 -2.19 -10.59
C TYR A 130 8.27 -1.58 -9.25
N GLU A 131 8.39 -2.37 -8.18
CA GLU A 131 8.89 -1.89 -6.88
C GLU A 131 10.25 -1.18 -6.99
N LEU A 132 11.16 -1.66 -7.86
CA LEU A 132 12.48 -1.07 -8.06
C LEU A 132 12.46 0.13 -9.02
N LEU A 133 11.56 0.11 -10.01
CA LEU A 133 11.38 1.22 -10.94
C LEU A 133 10.73 2.43 -10.27
N LEU A 134 9.91 2.21 -9.24
CA LEU A 134 9.19 3.27 -8.57
C LEU A 134 10.10 4.17 -7.71
N ILE A 135 11.19 3.61 -7.16
CA ILE A 135 12.10 4.34 -6.26
C ILE A 135 12.66 5.59 -6.94
N SER A 136 12.42 6.74 -6.33
CA SER A 136 12.63 8.07 -6.90
C SER A 136 14.07 8.58 -6.79
N SER A 137 14.92 7.98 -5.95
CA SER A 137 16.36 8.26 -5.93
C SER A 137 17.00 7.79 -7.25
N PRO A 138 18.14 8.38 -7.67
CA PRO A 138 18.79 8.03 -8.93
C PRO A 138 19.02 6.52 -9.12
N MET A 139 18.90 6.07 -10.37
CA MET A 139 19.09 4.66 -10.75
C MET A 139 20.57 4.27 -10.58
N THR A 140 20.89 3.46 -9.57
CA THR A 140 22.26 2.99 -9.29
C THR A 140 22.60 1.70 -10.03
N ASP A 141 23.90 1.41 -10.16
CA ASP A 141 24.40 0.16 -10.75
C ASP A 141 23.86 -1.08 -10.03
N GLU A 142 23.73 -1.02 -8.70
CA GLU A 142 23.15 -2.07 -7.86
C GLU A 142 21.67 -2.26 -8.19
N ARG A 143 20.89 -1.18 -8.26
CA ARG A 143 19.46 -1.24 -8.59
C ARG A 143 19.21 -1.82 -9.99
N VAL A 144 20.04 -1.43 -10.97
CA VAL A 144 19.96 -1.99 -12.33
C VAL A 144 20.25 -3.50 -12.33
N ASN A 145 21.25 -3.95 -11.56
CA ASN A 145 21.53 -5.37 -11.42
C ASN A 145 20.34 -6.13 -10.79
N GLU A 146 19.72 -5.59 -9.75
CA GLU A 146 18.53 -6.20 -9.12
C GLU A 146 17.33 -6.27 -10.07
N ILE A 147 17.10 -5.23 -10.89
CA ILE A 147 16.08 -5.24 -11.96
C ILE A 147 16.35 -6.39 -12.94
N ILE A 148 17.59 -6.52 -13.41
CA ILE A 148 18.00 -7.59 -14.34
C ILE A 148 17.83 -8.97 -13.71
N ILE A 149 18.15 -9.13 -12.42
CA ILE A 149 17.97 -10.38 -11.67
C ILE A 149 16.48 -10.77 -11.64
N ARG A 150 15.59 -9.84 -11.28
CA ARG A 150 14.14 -10.08 -11.22
C ARG A 150 13.54 -10.36 -12.60
N LEU A 151 13.93 -9.64 -13.65
CA LEU A 151 13.49 -9.93 -15.02
C LEU A 151 13.87 -11.35 -15.46
N ASN A 152 15.10 -11.78 -15.16
CA ASN A 152 15.55 -13.12 -15.53
C ASN A 152 14.86 -14.24 -14.73
N SER A 153 14.23 -13.95 -13.59
CA SER A 153 13.50 -14.96 -12.79
C SER A 153 12.06 -15.19 -13.25
N PHE A 154 11.56 -14.44 -14.25
CA PHE A 154 10.16 -14.54 -14.69
C PHE A 154 9.78 -15.95 -15.14
N HIS A 155 10.67 -16.65 -15.85
CA HIS A 155 10.41 -18.03 -16.30
C HIS A 155 10.13 -18.98 -15.13
N LYS A 156 10.94 -18.92 -14.06
CA LYS A 156 10.74 -19.75 -12.85
C LYS A 156 9.40 -19.44 -12.19
N THR A 157 9.04 -18.16 -12.13
CA THR A 157 7.76 -17.71 -11.54
C THR A 157 6.57 -18.20 -12.36
N VAL A 158 6.66 -18.13 -13.69
CA VAL A 158 5.63 -18.63 -14.61
C VAL A 158 5.50 -20.16 -14.55
N ASP A 159 6.62 -20.88 -14.41
CA ASP A 159 6.59 -22.34 -14.27
C ASP A 159 5.94 -22.75 -12.94
N ALA A 160 6.26 -22.06 -11.85
CA ALA A 160 5.56 -22.22 -10.57
C ALA A 160 4.07 -21.90 -10.68
N ALA A 161 3.69 -20.86 -11.43
CA ALA A 161 2.28 -20.52 -11.68
C ALA A 161 1.51 -21.68 -12.32
N LYS A 162 2.07 -22.26 -13.38
CA LYS A 162 1.45 -23.38 -14.10
C LYS A 162 1.33 -24.65 -13.23
N ALA A 163 2.26 -24.84 -12.29
CA ALA A 163 2.24 -25.96 -11.37
C ALA A 163 1.23 -25.78 -10.22
N ASN A 164 1.10 -24.56 -9.69
CA ASN A 164 0.32 -24.31 -8.48
C ASN A 164 -1.15 -23.97 -8.74
N LEU A 165 -1.51 -23.41 -9.89
CA LEU A 165 -2.86 -22.93 -10.21
C LEU A 165 -3.84 -24.07 -10.49
N THR A 166 -4.09 -24.90 -9.48
CA THR A 166 -5.00 -26.04 -9.48
C THR A 166 -6.45 -25.64 -9.20
N GLU A 167 -6.67 -24.47 -8.58
CA GLU A 167 -7.97 -23.95 -8.13
C GLU A 167 -8.22 -22.53 -8.66
N GLY A 168 -7.69 -22.24 -9.85
CA GLY A 168 -7.74 -20.91 -10.44
C GLY A 168 -9.15 -20.31 -10.51
N ILE A 169 -9.23 -19.00 -10.30
CA ILE A 169 -10.44 -18.20 -10.39
C ILE A 169 -10.42 -17.39 -11.69
N ARG A 170 -11.49 -17.50 -12.48
CA ARG A 170 -11.57 -16.93 -13.83
C ARG A 170 -11.50 -15.39 -13.82
N PRO A 171 -12.25 -14.64 -12.99
CA PRO A 171 -12.08 -13.19 -12.90
C PRO A 171 -10.63 -12.74 -12.64
N PHE A 172 -9.88 -13.48 -11.80
CA PHE A 172 -8.48 -13.17 -11.54
C PHE A 172 -7.57 -13.52 -12.73
N ALA A 173 -7.93 -14.51 -13.54
CA ALA A 173 -7.25 -14.77 -14.81
C ALA A 173 -7.47 -13.66 -15.84
N GLU A 174 -8.64 -13.02 -15.83
CA GLU A 174 -8.97 -11.89 -16.70
C GLU A 174 -8.14 -10.66 -16.31
N ILE A 175 -8.11 -10.32 -15.01
CA ILE A 175 -7.23 -9.27 -14.48
C ILE A 175 -5.76 -9.54 -14.82
N ALA A 176 -5.28 -10.78 -14.64
CA ALA A 176 -3.91 -11.14 -15.00
C ALA A 176 -3.59 -10.87 -16.48
N LEU A 177 -4.52 -11.18 -17.39
CA LEU A 177 -4.34 -10.95 -18.81
C LEU A 177 -4.32 -9.46 -19.14
N ASP A 178 -5.18 -8.67 -18.51
CA ASP A 178 -5.23 -7.21 -18.69
C ASP A 178 -3.96 -6.55 -18.14
N ASN A 179 -3.49 -7.00 -16.98
CA ASN A 179 -2.27 -6.50 -16.35
C ASN A 179 -1.01 -6.82 -17.16
N ILE A 180 -0.93 -8.02 -17.75
CA ILE A 180 0.15 -8.37 -18.69
C ILE A 180 0.05 -7.48 -19.94
N GLY A 181 -1.14 -7.38 -20.54
CA GLY A 181 -1.41 -6.54 -21.70
C GLY A 181 -0.47 -6.81 -22.88
N ASP A 182 -0.09 -5.74 -23.61
CA ASP A 182 0.95 -5.81 -24.63
C ASP A 182 2.35 -5.80 -24.01
N VAL A 183 2.74 -6.95 -23.47
CA VAL A 183 4.01 -7.12 -22.76
C VAL A 183 5.24 -6.85 -23.64
N MET A 184 5.15 -7.06 -24.96
CA MET A 184 6.27 -6.78 -25.87
C MET A 184 6.55 -5.28 -25.90
N THR A 185 5.51 -4.46 -26.09
CA THR A 185 5.64 -3.00 -26.05
C THR A 185 6.08 -2.51 -24.67
N LYS A 186 5.54 -3.06 -23.57
CA LYS A 186 5.99 -2.70 -22.22
C LYS A 186 7.49 -2.96 -22.01
N MET A 187 7.99 -4.09 -22.48
CA MET A 187 9.39 -4.49 -22.34
C MET A 187 10.33 -3.69 -23.26
N ASP A 188 9.88 -3.33 -24.46
CA ASP A 188 10.64 -2.47 -25.38
C ASP A 188 10.80 -1.04 -24.83
N VAL A 189 9.72 -0.47 -24.29
CA VAL A 189 9.76 0.83 -23.59
C VAL A 189 10.70 0.76 -22.40
N LEU A 190 10.58 -0.28 -21.56
CA LEU A 190 11.47 -0.48 -20.42
C LEU A 190 12.93 -0.55 -20.85
N PHE A 191 13.26 -1.39 -21.84
CA PHE A 191 14.61 -1.52 -22.36
C PHE A 191 15.15 -0.18 -22.86
N THR A 192 14.39 0.51 -23.69
CA THR A 192 14.80 1.78 -24.31
C THR A 192 15.04 2.85 -23.26
N LYS A 193 14.04 3.12 -22.41
CA LYS A 193 14.07 4.22 -21.43
C LYS A 193 14.99 3.94 -20.26
N LEU A 194 15.10 2.70 -19.79
CA LEU A 194 16.08 2.36 -18.76
C LEU A 194 17.51 2.43 -19.30
N SER A 195 17.75 2.08 -20.57
CA SER A 195 19.08 2.21 -21.18
C SER A 195 19.54 3.66 -21.36
N GLU A 196 18.62 4.61 -21.50
CA GLU A 196 18.94 6.05 -21.61
C GLU A 196 19.50 6.63 -20.30
N ILE A 197 19.10 6.06 -19.16
CA ILE A 197 19.47 6.57 -17.82
C ILE A 197 20.48 5.68 -17.09
N THR A 198 21.02 4.64 -17.75
CA THR A 198 21.98 3.71 -17.15
C THR A 198 23.25 3.62 -17.98
N SER A 199 24.32 3.07 -17.37
CA SER A 199 25.58 2.87 -18.08
C SER A 199 25.43 1.91 -19.26
N ASN A 200 26.05 2.23 -20.40
CA ASN A 200 26.08 1.40 -21.61
C ASN A 200 26.54 -0.05 -21.37
N LYS A 201 27.29 -0.32 -20.29
CA LYS A 201 27.71 -1.68 -19.90
C LYS A 201 26.52 -2.61 -19.61
N TYR A 202 25.35 -2.06 -19.27
CA TYR A 202 24.14 -2.83 -18.98
C TYR A 202 23.25 -3.07 -20.20
N ARG A 203 23.38 -2.28 -21.27
CA ARG A 203 22.45 -2.29 -22.41
C ARG A 203 22.16 -3.70 -22.95
N SER A 204 23.20 -4.50 -23.20
CA SER A 204 23.02 -5.88 -23.68
C SER A 204 22.35 -6.81 -22.64
N LYS A 205 22.64 -6.60 -21.35
CA LYS A 205 22.02 -7.39 -20.26
C LYS A 205 20.55 -7.03 -20.07
N ILE A 206 20.20 -5.74 -20.16
CA ILE A 206 18.82 -5.27 -20.08
C ILE A 206 18.03 -5.85 -21.26
N LEU A 207 18.51 -5.70 -22.49
CA LEU A 207 17.86 -6.24 -23.70
C LEU A 207 17.54 -7.73 -23.55
N LYS A 208 18.56 -8.53 -23.18
CA LYS A 208 18.37 -9.97 -23.01
C LYS A 208 17.38 -10.29 -21.89
N ALA A 209 17.40 -9.54 -20.79
CA ALA A 209 16.51 -9.77 -19.66
C ALA A 209 15.05 -9.40 -20.01
N THR A 210 14.83 -8.29 -20.71
CA THR A 210 13.50 -7.87 -21.17
C THR A 210 12.92 -8.83 -22.21
N ASP A 211 13.74 -9.33 -23.15
CA ASP A 211 13.31 -10.33 -24.14
C ASP A 211 12.88 -11.64 -23.45
N ASN A 212 13.69 -12.14 -22.52
CA ASN A 212 13.38 -13.35 -21.76
C ASN A 212 12.12 -13.18 -20.90
N ALA A 213 11.96 -12.02 -20.25
CA ALA A 213 10.80 -11.68 -19.45
C ALA A 213 9.52 -11.63 -20.30
N ALA A 214 9.58 -10.98 -21.48
CA ALA A 214 8.48 -10.93 -22.43
C ALA A 214 8.07 -12.33 -22.88
N ALA A 215 9.03 -13.17 -23.28
CA ALA A 215 8.77 -14.54 -23.70
C ALA A 215 8.10 -15.39 -22.60
N ALA A 216 8.53 -15.24 -21.34
CA ALA A 216 7.92 -15.92 -20.20
C ALA A 216 6.45 -15.51 -20.00
N LEU A 217 6.15 -14.21 -20.06
CA LEU A 217 4.78 -13.70 -19.88
C LEU A 217 3.87 -13.98 -21.08
N LEU A 218 4.41 -14.05 -22.31
CA LEU A 218 3.67 -14.54 -23.48
C LEU A 218 3.31 -16.02 -23.35
N SER A 219 4.23 -16.84 -22.83
CA SER A 219 3.97 -18.25 -22.50
C SER A 219 2.85 -18.36 -21.46
N TYR A 220 2.87 -17.50 -20.42
CA TYR A 220 1.84 -17.49 -19.40
C TYR A 220 0.48 -17.03 -19.93
N THR A 221 0.45 -15.96 -20.73
CA THR A 221 -0.74 -15.46 -21.44
C THR A 221 -1.40 -16.57 -22.26
N SER A 222 -0.60 -17.33 -23.02
CA SER A 222 -1.09 -18.44 -23.84
C SER A 222 -1.68 -19.55 -22.99
N TRP A 223 -1.03 -19.88 -21.87
CA TRP A 223 -1.52 -20.86 -20.91
C TRP A 223 -2.83 -20.40 -20.24
N LEU A 224 -2.94 -19.13 -19.83
CA LEU A 224 -4.15 -18.57 -19.22
C LEU A 224 -5.32 -18.56 -20.21
N LYS A 225 -5.13 -18.11 -21.45
CA LYS A 225 -6.17 -18.15 -22.49
C LYS A 225 -6.72 -19.56 -22.70
N LYS A 226 -5.86 -20.59 -22.66
CA LYS A 226 -6.25 -21.99 -22.79
C LYS A 226 -7.00 -22.55 -21.57
N ASN A 227 -6.64 -22.12 -20.36
CA ASN A 227 -7.13 -22.74 -19.12
C ASN A 227 -8.21 -21.94 -18.39
N ARG A 228 -8.33 -20.62 -18.59
CA ARG A 228 -9.29 -19.76 -17.86
C ARG A 228 -10.73 -20.22 -17.98
N LEU A 229 -11.11 -20.89 -19.08
CA LEU A 229 -12.48 -21.39 -19.24
C LEU A 229 -12.83 -22.53 -18.27
N LYS A 230 -11.81 -23.24 -17.74
CA LYS A 230 -11.96 -24.33 -16.77
C LYS A 230 -11.89 -23.86 -15.30
N MET A 231 -11.54 -22.59 -15.09
CA MET A 231 -11.42 -21.99 -13.77
C MET A 231 -12.79 -21.70 -13.15
N SER A 232 -12.84 -21.58 -11.83
CA SER A 232 -14.07 -21.29 -11.09
C SER A 232 -14.39 -19.80 -11.11
N ASP A 233 -15.66 -19.44 -10.98
CA ASP A 233 -16.10 -18.06 -10.72
C ASP A 233 -16.31 -17.79 -9.22
N LYS A 234 -16.03 -18.78 -8.34
CA LYS A 234 -16.18 -18.65 -6.89
C LYS A 234 -14.94 -18.00 -6.25
N PHE A 235 -15.03 -16.70 -6.03
CA PHE A 235 -13.95 -15.90 -5.43
C PHE A 235 -14.12 -15.60 -3.93
N SER A 236 -15.35 -15.67 -3.40
CA SER A 236 -15.64 -15.30 -2.02
C SER A 236 -14.85 -16.13 -1.00
N VAL A 237 -14.52 -15.51 0.14
CA VAL A 237 -13.81 -16.17 1.25
C VAL A 237 -14.80 -16.81 2.24
N GLY A 238 -16.05 -16.34 2.26
CA GLY A 238 -17.08 -16.82 3.17
C GLY A 238 -16.99 -16.16 4.54
N ARG A 239 -18.08 -16.31 5.31
CA ARG A 239 -18.28 -15.58 6.56
C ARG A 239 -17.29 -15.96 7.66
N GLU A 240 -17.02 -17.25 7.87
CA GLU A 240 -16.11 -17.66 8.96
C GLU A 240 -14.70 -17.13 8.72
N ASN A 241 -14.21 -17.21 7.48
CA ASN A 241 -12.91 -16.69 7.09
C ASN A 241 -12.85 -15.17 7.22
N TYR A 242 -13.89 -14.44 6.82
CA TYR A 242 -13.91 -12.98 6.99
C TYR A 242 -13.86 -12.56 8.47
N VAL A 243 -14.61 -13.24 9.35
CA VAL A 243 -14.51 -13.01 10.81
C VAL A 243 -13.13 -13.33 11.33
N TYR A 244 -12.54 -14.44 10.87
CA TYR A 244 -11.19 -14.80 11.27
C TYR A 244 -10.18 -13.70 10.88
N PHE A 245 -10.29 -13.14 9.68
CA PHE A 245 -9.46 -12.02 9.23
C PHE A 245 -9.65 -10.79 10.12
N LEU A 246 -10.89 -10.35 10.31
CA LEU A 246 -11.20 -9.18 11.15
C LEU A 246 -10.61 -9.34 12.55
N LYS A 247 -10.83 -10.48 13.19
CA LYS A 247 -10.43 -10.71 14.57
C LYS A 247 -8.92 -10.90 14.76
N ASN A 248 -8.29 -11.68 13.89
CA ASN A 248 -6.92 -12.18 14.14
C ASN A 248 -5.86 -11.47 13.32
N VAL A 249 -6.23 -10.84 12.20
CA VAL A 249 -5.31 -10.10 11.31
C VAL A 249 -5.50 -8.60 11.51
N ALA A 250 -6.71 -8.09 11.25
CA ALA A 250 -7.00 -6.67 11.33
C ALA A 250 -7.24 -6.16 12.77
N LEU A 251 -7.39 -7.08 13.73
CA LEU A 251 -7.70 -6.78 15.14
C LEU A 251 -8.97 -5.92 15.33
N ILE A 252 -9.95 -6.08 14.44
CA ILE A 252 -11.25 -5.41 14.46
C ILE A 252 -12.24 -6.30 15.25
N PRO A 253 -12.84 -5.79 16.35
CA PRO A 253 -13.72 -6.57 17.21
C PRO A 253 -15.17 -6.67 16.71
N TYR A 254 -15.47 -6.07 15.55
CA TYR A 254 -16.81 -5.97 15.00
C TYR A 254 -17.16 -7.13 14.06
N SER A 255 -18.45 -7.48 14.05
CA SER A 255 -18.98 -8.45 13.10
C SER A 255 -19.16 -7.82 11.70
N PRO A 256 -19.21 -8.64 10.63
CA PRO A 256 -19.52 -8.13 9.30
C PRO A 256 -20.83 -7.32 9.26
N GLU A 257 -21.86 -7.76 9.99
CA GLU A 257 -23.16 -7.08 10.05
C GLU A 257 -23.08 -5.74 10.79
N THR A 258 -22.25 -5.67 11.84
CA THR A 258 -21.97 -4.40 12.53
C THR A 258 -21.25 -3.43 11.59
N LEU A 259 -20.24 -3.90 10.85
CA LEU A 259 -19.50 -3.07 9.89
C LEU A 259 -20.39 -2.60 8.73
N LEU A 260 -21.29 -3.46 8.24
CA LEU A 260 -22.30 -3.08 7.24
C LEU A 260 -23.22 -1.98 7.75
N ALA A 261 -23.71 -2.09 9.00
CA ALA A 261 -24.55 -1.06 9.60
C ALA A 261 -23.80 0.27 9.78
N GLN A 262 -22.53 0.21 10.22
CA GLN A 262 -21.66 1.39 10.34
C GLN A 262 -21.39 2.03 8.97
N GLY A 263 -21.05 1.23 7.95
CA GLY A 263 -20.83 1.71 6.58
C GLY A 263 -22.08 2.40 6.01
N GLN A 264 -23.27 1.84 6.23
CA GLN A 264 -24.52 2.45 5.82
C GLN A 264 -24.78 3.80 6.52
N GLN A 265 -24.51 3.88 7.82
CA GLN A 265 -24.64 5.12 8.59
C GLN A 265 -23.67 6.19 8.05
N GLU A 266 -22.41 5.84 7.84
CA GLU A 266 -21.39 6.76 7.33
C GLU A 266 -21.68 7.20 5.89
N TRP A 267 -22.25 6.32 5.06
CA TRP A 267 -22.70 6.69 3.73
C TRP A 267 -23.80 7.75 3.77
N GLN A 268 -24.83 7.56 4.61
CA GLN A 268 -25.91 8.53 4.76
C GLN A 268 -25.39 9.88 5.28
N ARG A 269 -24.46 9.86 6.23
CA ARG A 269 -23.81 11.07 6.75
C ARG A 269 -23.03 11.79 5.65
N ALA A 270 -22.20 11.07 4.90
CA ALA A 270 -21.40 11.64 3.82
C ALA A 270 -22.27 12.24 2.71
N VAL A 271 -23.35 11.56 2.30
CA VAL A 271 -24.31 12.09 1.32
C VAL A 271 -24.97 13.37 1.82
N ALA A 272 -25.40 13.41 3.09
CA ALA A 272 -26.02 14.60 3.66
C ALA A 272 -25.05 15.77 3.68
N PHE A 273 -23.82 15.57 4.17
CA PHE A 273 -22.81 16.62 4.28
C PHE A 273 -22.30 17.10 2.91
N GLU A 274 -22.07 16.20 1.96
CA GLU A 274 -21.78 16.57 0.58
C GLU A 274 -22.91 17.42 -0.02
N THR A 275 -24.17 17.05 0.23
CA THR A 275 -25.35 17.79 -0.23
C THR A 275 -25.41 19.19 0.39
N PHE A 276 -25.16 19.31 1.68
CA PHE A 276 -25.16 20.59 2.38
C PHE A 276 -24.07 21.52 1.87
N GLU A 277 -22.85 21.02 1.66
CA GLU A 277 -21.76 21.80 1.07
C GLU A 277 -22.11 22.25 -0.35
N LYS A 278 -22.64 21.35 -1.21
CA LYS A 278 -23.08 21.71 -2.56
C LYS A 278 -24.13 22.81 -2.58
N LEU A 279 -25.12 22.77 -1.68
CA LEU A 279 -26.13 23.81 -1.56
C LEU A 279 -25.54 25.13 -1.08
N ARG A 280 -24.69 25.08 -0.05
CA ARG A 280 -23.96 26.23 0.51
C ARG A 280 -23.09 26.90 -0.56
N ASN A 281 -22.49 26.12 -1.44
CA ASN A 281 -21.53 26.57 -2.44
C ASN A 281 -22.16 26.70 -3.85
N SER A 282 -23.49 26.72 -3.95
CA SER A 282 -24.20 26.75 -5.24
C SER A 282 -23.87 27.97 -6.11
N ALA A 283 -23.46 29.08 -5.49
CA ALA A 283 -23.02 30.29 -6.18
C ALA A 283 -21.50 30.35 -6.43
N VAL A 284 -20.72 29.37 -5.94
CA VAL A 284 -19.27 29.31 -6.12
C VAL A 284 -18.97 28.62 -7.46
N PRO A 285 -18.21 29.25 -8.38
CA PRO A 285 -17.84 28.63 -9.65
C PRO A 285 -17.07 27.32 -9.45
N GLU A 286 -17.27 26.37 -10.38
CA GLU A 286 -16.48 25.15 -10.40
C GLU A 286 -15.00 25.48 -10.65
N PRO A 287 -14.07 24.89 -9.87
CA PRO A 287 -12.65 25.14 -10.02
C PRO A 287 -12.15 24.61 -11.37
N ALA A 288 -11.23 25.34 -12.00
CA ALA A 288 -10.52 24.86 -13.17
C ALA A 288 -9.51 23.77 -12.77
N ILE A 289 -9.23 22.85 -13.69
CA ILE A 289 -8.06 21.98 -13.55
C ILE A 289 -6.79 22.79 -13.84
N PHE A 290 -5.66 22.34 -13.31
CA PHE A 290 -4.37 22.96 -13.61
C PHE A 290 -4.08 22.98 -15.12
N PRO A 291 -3.45 24.04 -15.65
CA PRO A 291 -3.17 24.18 -17.09
C PRO A 291 -2.07 23.23 -17.59
N GLY A 292 -1.31 22.62 -16.69
CA GLY A 292 -0.35 21.57 -17.01
C GLY A 292 0.38 21.04 -15.78
N THR A 293 1.12 19.95 -15.96
CA THR A 293 1.80 19.23 -14.86
C THR A 293 2.73 20.13 -14.04
N GLU A 294 3.48 21.03 -14.67
CA GLU A 294 4.41 21.93 -13.97
C GLU A 294 3.69 22.85 -12.97
N ALA A 295 2.58 23.47 -13.39
CA ALA A 295 1.78 24.33 -12.54
C ALA A 295 1.15 23.56 -11.37
N GLN A 296 0.71 22.33 -11.61
CA GLN A 296 0.18 21.45 -10.55
C GLN A 296 1.27 21.09 -9.54
N ILE A 297 2.48 20.72 -9.99
CA ILE A 297 3.60 20.37 -9.10
C ILE A 297 4.01 21.58 -8.25
N GLU A 298 4.13 22.76 -8.86
CA GLU A 298 4.51 23.97 -8.13
C GLU A 298 3.47 24.32 -7.06
N GLN A 299 2.19 24.24 -7.40
CA GLN A 299 1.12 24.49 -6.44
C GLN A 299 1.07 23.43 -5.34
N ALA A 300 1.20 22.15 -5.68
CA ALA A 300 1.23 21.06 -4.70
C ALA A 300 2.36 21.23 -3.69
N LYS A 301 3.54 21.69 -4.13
CA LYS A 301 4.66 21.98 -3.22
C LYS A 301 4.34 23.11 -2.23
N LYS A 302 3.68 24.18 -2.70
CA LYS A 302 3.25 25.30 -1.83
C LYS A 302 2.18 24.84 -0.84
N ASP A 303 1.23 24.05 -1.33
CA ASP A 303 0.12 23.51 -0.55
C ASP A 303 0.61 22.54 0.54
N GLU A 304 1.62 21.72 0.25
CA GLU A 304 2.22 20.82 1.23
C GLU A 304 2.87 21.58 2.40
N GLN A 305 3.63 22.64 2.10
CA GLN A 305 4.17 23.51 3.15
C GLN A 305 3.05 24.20 3.94
N ALA A 306 2.03 24.72 3.25
CA ALA A 306 0.91 25.37 3.90
C ALA A 306 0.14 24.43 4.85
N ILE A 307 0.04 23.15 4.51
CA ILE A 307 -0.58 22.14 5.39
C ILE A 307 0.25 21.95 6.67
N ARG A 308 1.58 21.88 6.57
CA ARG A 308 2.48 21.80 7.74
C ARG A 308 2.31 23.02 8.64
N ASP A 309 2.39 24.21 8.04
CA ASP A 309 2.26 25.49 8.75
C ASP A 309 0.89 25.60 9.42
N PHE A 310 -0.17 25.14 8.76
CA PHE A 310 -1.52 25.13 9.29
C PHE A 310 -1.63 24.24 10.54
N MET A 311 -1.06 23.02 10.51
CA MET A 311 -1.11 22.12 11.66
C MET A 311 -0.42 22.70 12.90
N GLU A 312 0.75 23.30 12.72
CA GLU A 312 1.50 23.94 13.80
C GLU A 312 0.75 25.19 14.32
N ALA A 313 0.29 26.06 13.42
CA ALA A 313 -0.41 27.30 13.77
C ALA A 313 -1.74 27.04 14.51
N LYS A 314 -2.41 25.92 14.21
CA LYS A 314 -3.65 25.49 14.86
C LYS A 314 -3.43 24.57 16.05
N ASN A 315 -2.18 24.25 16.40
CA ASN A 315 -1.81 23.31 17.46
C ASN A 315 -2.53 21.95 17.31
N ILE A 316 -2.63 21.45 16.07
CA ILE A 316 -3.23 20.15 15.73
C ILE A 316 -2.21 19.04 15.95
N MET A 317 -1.04 19.19 15.34
CA MET A 317 0.04 18.21 15.40
C MET A 317 1.36 18.89 15.04
N SER A 318 2.44 18.53 15.73
CA SER A 318 3.78 18.99 15.38
C SER A 318 4.40 18.15 14.28
N VAL A 319 5.10 18.81 13.36
CA VAL A 319 5.82 18.19 12.26
C VAL A 319 7.31 18.15 12.61
N PRO A 320 7.94 16.98 12.75
CA PRO A 320 9.35 16.94 13.14
C PRO A 320 10.27 17.61 12.09
N ASP A 321 11.23 18.41 12.55
CA ASP A 321 12.17 19.14 11.68
C ASP A 321 13.00 18.24 10.74
N TRP A 322 13.17 16.98 11.11
CA TRP A 322 13.91 16.00 10.31
C TRP A 322 13.07 15.36 9.20
N LEU A 323 11.74 15.47 9.27
CA LEU A 323 10.83 14.87 8.30
C LEU A 323 10.93 15.62 6.97
N GLN A 324 11.32 14.91 5.91
CA GLN A 324 11.41 15.48 4.56
C GLN A 324 10.01 15.77 3.98
N HIS A 325 9.95 16.26 2.75
CA HIS A 325 8.69 16.67 2.11
C HIS A 325 8.01 15.54 1.32
N TYR A 326 6.69 15.62 1.19
CA TYR A 326 5.93 14.85 0.21
C TYR A 326 5.73 15.70 -1.05
N LEU A 327 6.26 15.26 -2.19
CA LEU A 327 6.33 16.07 -3.41
C LEU A 327 5.80 15.33 -4.64
N ASN A 328 5.23 16.08 -5.57
CA ASN A 328 4.75 15.54 -6.83
C ASN A 328 5.84 15.55 -7.91
N ARG A 329 5.86 14.53 -8.78
CA ARG A 329 6.71 14.45 -9.98
C ARG A 329 5.93 13.88 -11.17
N PRO A 330 6.29 14.16 -12.43
CA PRO A 330 5.71 13.45 -13.56
C PRO A 330 6.12 11.98 -13.53
N VAL A 331 5.27 11.09 -14.03
CA VAL A 331 5.58 9.66 -14.18
C VAL A 331 6.79 9.49 -15.14
N PRO A 332 7.89 8.85 -14.71
CA PRO A 332 9.02 8.57 -15.60
C PRO A 332 8.63 7.61 -16.72
N GLU A 333 9.17 7.82 -17.93
CA GLU A 333 8.81 7.01 -19.11
C GLU A 333 9.14 5.51 -18.95
N TYR A 334 10.20 5.16 -18.23
CA TYR A 334 10.53 3.76 -17.93
C TYR A 334 9.54 3.10 -16.94
N LEU A 335 8.83 3.89 -16.13
CA LEU A 335 7.84 3.42 -15.15
C LEU A 335 6.43 3.37 -15.76
N ALA A 336 6.11 4.28 -16.68
CA ALA A 336 4.77 4.48 -17.23
C ALA A 336 4.02 3.19 -17.62
N PRO A 337 4.64 2.20 -18.31
CA PRO A 337 3.95 0.97 -18.72
C PRO A 337 3.54 0.04 -17.56
N PHE A 338 4.03 0.32 -16.35
CA PHE A 338 3.86 -0.51 -15.15
C PHE A 338 3.07 0.19 -14.05
N THR A 339 2.52 1.38 -14.29
CA THR A 339 1.75 2.15 -13.29
C THR A 339 0.50 1.45 -12.78
N ASN A 340 0.00 0.43 -13.48
CA ASN A 340 -1.11 -0.41 -13.03
C ASN A 340 -0.67 -1.52 -12.05
N MET A 341 0.62 -1.68 -11.75
CA MET A 341 1.12 -2.72 -10.84
C MET A 341 1.00 -2.34 -9.37
N GLY A 342 0.69 -1.09 -9.05
CA GLY A 342 0.45 -0.63 -7.69
C GLY A 342 0.32 0.89 -7.58
N VAL A 343 0.19 1.39 -6.34
CA VAL A 343 0.13 2.82 -6.04
C VAL A 343 1.43 3.52 -6.45
N VAL A 344 1.34 4.57 -7.26
CA VAL A 344 2.50 5.29 -7.84
C VAL A 344 3.15 6.30 -6.88
N ASP A 345 3.18 5.95 -5.59
CA ASP A 345 3.78 6.74 -4.52
C ASP A 345 5.00 5.99 -3.95
N ASP A 346 6.15 6.66 -3.98
CA ASP A 346 7.41 6.27 -3.36
C ASP A 346 7.61 7.05 -2.06
N LEU A 347 7.06 6.56 -0.95
CA LEU A 347 6.99 7.33 0.29
C LEU A 347 8.31 7.37 1.07
N THR A 348 8.73 6.25 1.67
CA THR A 348 9.99 6.13 2.42
C THR A 348 10.20 4.68 2.87
N SER A 349 11.33 4.39 3.49
CA SER A 349 11.66 3.12 4.14
C SER A 349 12.54 3.38 5.37
N GLU A 350 12.88 2.31 6.10
CA GLU A 350 13.79 2.39 7.25
C GLU A 350 15.15 3.01 6.88
N THR A 351 15.63 2.83 5.64
CA THR A 351 16.92 3.31 5.17
C THR A 351 16.87 4.64 4.41
N ARG A 352 15.66 5.21 4.23
CA ARG A 352 15.42 6.39 3.36
C ARG A 352 14.64 7.50 4.06
N LEU A 353 14.83 7.64 5.38
CA LEU A 353 14.15 8.67 6.18
C LEU A 353 14.68 10.10 5.92
N ASP A 354 15.82 10.21 5.25
CA ASP A 354 16.45 11.44 4.79
C ASP A 354 16.08 11.81 3.35
N GLU A 355 15.19 11.05 2.71
CA GLU A 355 14.67 11.34 1.37
C GLU A 355 13.22 11.87 1.42
N ASN A 356 12.87 12.70 0.42
CA ASN A 356 11.49 13.14 0.19
C ASN A 356 10.62 11.96 -0.27
N GLY A 357 9.38 11.91 0.20
CA GLY A 357 8.34 11.06 -0.40
C GLY A 357 7.86 11.64 -1.72
N ILE A 358 7.69 10.80 -2.74
CA ILE A 358 7.34 11.22 -4.09
C ILE A 358 6.03 10.57 -4.54
N SER A 359 5.10 11.39 -5.06
CA SER A 359 3.92 10.92 -5.78
C SER A 359 4.03 11.23 -7.26
N TYR A 360 3.97 10.19 -8.10
CA TYR A 360 3.99 10.40 -9.54
C TYR A 360 2.59 10.72 -10.07
N ILE A 361 2.46 11.82 -10.81
CA ILE A 361 1.19 12.30 -11.33
C ILE A 361 1.14 12.29 -12.86
N PRO A 362 -0.04 11.98 -13.44
CA PRO A 362 -0.29 12.17 -14.86
C PRO A 362 -0.53 13.66 -15.19
N GLU A 363 -0.53 13.98 -16.48
CA GLU A 363 -0.93 15.31 -16.97
C GLU A 363 -2.38 15.64 -16.53
N PRO A 364 -2.65 16.85 -15.99
CA PRO A 364 -4.00 17.28 -15.67
C PRO A 364 -4.95 17.12 -16.86
N SER A 365 -6.04 16.39 -16.65
CA SER A 365 -7.11 16.23 -17.63
C SER A 365 -8.44 15.96 -16.94
N ARG A 366 -9.54 16.27 -17.62
CA ARG A 366 -10.90 15.92 -17.16
C ARG A 366 -11.21 14.43 -17.29
N ASP A 367 -10.45 13.71 -18.11
CA ASP A 367 -10.60 12.27 -18.34
C ASP A 367 -9.79 11.42 -17.34
N LEU A 368 -9.16 12.06 -16.36
CA LEU A 368 -8.41 11.38 -15.31
C LEU A 368 -9.31 10.52 -14.42
N SER A 369 -8.72 9.49 -13.82
CA SER A 369 -9.39 8.68 -12.81
C SER A 369 -9.82 9.53 -11.61
N TYR A 370 -10.81 9.05 -10.86
CA TYR A 370 -11.46 9.77 -9.75
C TYR A 370 -10.50 10.57 -8.85
N PHE A 371 -9.47 9.94 -8.29
CA PHE A 371 -8.50 10.61 -7.42
C PHE A 371 -7.56 11.55 -8.19
N ASN A 372 -7.12 11.16 -9.39
CA ASN A 372 -6.27 12.01 -10.23
C ASN A 372 -6.99 13.28 -10.71
N LEU A 373 -8.29 13.19 -10.99
CA LEU A 373 -9.12 14.35 -11.30
C LEU A 373 -9.24 15.27 -10.10
N SER A 374 -9.48 14.72 -8.90
CA SER A 374 -9.57 15.54 -7.68
C SER A 374 -8.28 16.32 -7.41
N ARG A 375 -7.10 15.71 -7.57
CA ARG A 375 -5.82 16.41 -7.37
C ARG A 375 -5.46 17.37 -8.50
N ALA A 376 -5.99 17.14 -9.71
CA ALA A 376 -5.89 18.09 -10.81
C ALA A 376 -6.77 19.35 -10.58
N ILE A 377 -7.73 19.28 -9.65
CA ILE A 377 -8.56 20.41 -9.21
C ILE A 377 -7.95 21.09 -7.98
N ASP A 378 -7.64 20.30 -6.95
CA ASP A 378 -7.01 20.75 -5.71
C ASP A 378 -6.15 19.60 -5.16
N PRO A 379 -4.82 19.76 -5.03
CA PRO A 379 -3.96 18.67 -4.60
C PRO A 379 -4.06 18.41 -3.09
N ARG A 380 -4.57 19.35 -2.29
CA ARG A 380 -4.55 19.30 -0.82
C ARG A 380 -5.23 18.06 -0.23
N PRO A 381 -6.41 17.60 -0.69
CA PRO A 381 -7.03 16.36 -0.18
C PRO A 381 -6.10 15.14 -0.23
N LEU A 382 -5.39 14.94 -1.35
CA LEU A 382 -4.46 13.82 -1.47
C LEU A 382 -3.11 14.09 -0.80
N ILE A 383 -2.64 15.35 -0.70
CA ILE A 383 -1.45 15.66 0.11
C ILE A 383 -1.72 15.34 1.58
N VAL A 384 -2.93 15.63 2.09
CA VAL A 384 -3.33 15.27 3.46
C VAL A 384 -3.39 13.75 3.64
N HIS A 385 -3.99 13.01 2.70
CA HIS A 385 -4.16 11.55 2.78
C HIS A 385 -2.84 10.77 2.60
N GLU A 386 -2.10 11.05 1.53
CA GLU A 386 -0.89 10.29 1.15
C GLU A 386 0.39 10.89 1.77
N GLY A 387 0.40 12.20 1.98
CA GLY A 387 1.56 12.95 2.44
C GLY A 387 1.54 13.20 3.94
N VAL A 388 1.27 14.45 4.31
CA VAL A 388 1.37 14.95 5.68
C VAL A 388 0.02 15.53 6.10
N PRO A 389 -0.59 15.08 7.23
CA PRO A 389 -0.09 14.10 8.20
C PRO A 389 -0.48 12.65 7.90
N GLY A 390 -0.83 12.31 6.66
CA GLY A 390 -1.26 10.98 6.23
C GLY A 390 -0.14 9.94 6.08
N HIS A 391 -0.19 9.13 5.02
CA HIS A 391 0.63 7.92 4.88
C HIS A 391 2.15 8.16 4.99
N TYR A 392 2.70 9.16 4.31
CA TYR A 392 4.13 9.46 4.37
C TYR A 392 4.56 9.83 5.79
N PHE A 393 3.79 10.71 6.45
CA PHE A 393 4.04 11.09 7.84
C PHE A 393 3.94 9.87 8.77
N GLN A 394 2.86 9.10 8.67
CA GLN A 394 2.63 7.90 9.45
C GLN A 394 3.80 6.90 9.31
N MET A 395 4.23 6.61 8.08
CA MET A 395 5.32 5.69 7.80
C MET A 395 6.65 6.19 8.37
N ALA A 396 7.01 7.45 8.14
CA ALA A 396 8.27 8.02 8.63
C ALA A 396 8.36 7.97 10.17
N ILE A 397 7.26 8.29 10.87
CA ILE A 397 7.19 8.17 12.33
C ILE A 397 7.28 6.69 12.76
N SER A 398 6.61 5.79 12.03
CA SER A 398 6.61 4.36 12.33
C SER A 398 8.03 3.78 12.24
N TRP A 399 8.82 4.16 11.22
CA TRP A 399 10.22 3.73 11.09
C TRP A 399 11.14 4.25 12.20
N LYS A 400 10.82 5.39 12.82
CA LYS A 400 11.53 5.90 14.01
C LYS A 400 11.07 5.24 15.32
N ASN A 401 10.04 4.39 15.31
CA ASN A 401 9.55 3.76 16.53
C ASN A 401 10.65 2.89 17.18
N PRO A 402 10.97 3.09 18.47
CA PRO A 402 12.05 2.36 19.15
C PRO A 402 11.73 0.87 19.40
N ARG A 403 10.47 0.45 19.22
CA ARG A 403 10.04 -0.95 19.36
C ARG A 403 10.02 -1.64 17.99
N PRO A 404 10.94 -2.57 17.69
CA PRO A 404 11.06 -3.18 16.36
C PRO A 404 9.79 -3.86 15.87
N ILE A 405 9.04 -4.52 16.77
CA ILE A 405 7.79 -5.20 16.41
C ILE A 405 6.73 -4.20 15.94
N ARG A 406 6.60 -3.06 16.64
CA ARG A 406 5.65 -2.00 16.25
C ARG A 406 6.09 -1.25 15.01
N ARG A 407 7.41 -1.03 14.87
CA ARG A 407 8.02 -0.41 13.69
C ARG A 407 7.60 -1.10 12.39
N ALA A 408 7.53 -2.43 12.41
CA ALA A 408 7.21 -3.24 11.24
C ALA A 408 5.77 -3.77 11.19
N TYR A 409 4.94 -3.48 12.20
CA TYR A 409 3.55 -3.90 12.19
C TYR A 409 2.76 -3.03 11.21
N ILE A 410 2.14 -3.69 10.23
CA ILE A 410 1.39 -3.06 9.15
C ILE A 410 0.07 -3.80 9.01
N ASP A 411 -1.03 -3.07 9.11
CA ASP A 411 -2.37 -3.53 8.75
C ASP A 411 -3.10 -2.41 7.99
N SER A 412 -3.85 -2.79 6.95
CA SER A 412 -4.55 -1.84 6.09
C SER A 412 -5.60 -1.04 6.87
N GLY A 413 -6.31 -1.66 7.83
CA GLY A 413 -7.33 -0.96 8.62
C GLY A 413 -6.76 0.20 9.42
N ALA A 414 -5.59 0.02 10.05
CA ALA A 414 -4.91 1.08 10.77
C ALA A 414 -4.31 2.13 9.83
N ASN A 415 -3.63 1.71 8.76
CA ASN A 415 -2.93 2.62 7.84
C ASN A 415 -3.91 3.48 7.03
N GLU A 416 -4.84 2.86 6.30
CA GLU A 416 -5.88 3.53 5.51
C GLU A 416 -6.86 4.29 6.42
N GLY A 417 -7.09 3.77 7.63
CA GLY A 417 -7.86 4.47 8.66
C GLY A 417 -7.23 5.79 9.08
N ILE A 418 -5.90 5.87 9.21
CA ILE A 418 -5.18 7.12 9.50
C ILE A 418 -5.28 8.07 8.31
N GLY A 419 -4.97 7.60 7.09
CA GLY A 419 -5.10 8.40 5.86
C GLY A 419 -6.51 8.99 5.71
N PHE A 420 -7.54 8.21 6.01
CA PHE A 420 -8.93 8.67 5.97
C PHE A 420 -9.30 9.60 7.14
N TYR A 421 -8.83 9.31 8.36
CA TYR A 421 -9.06 10.15 9.54
C TYR A 421 -8.53 11.56 9.35
N VAL A 422 -7.33 11.71 8.77
CA VAL A 422 -6.70 13.02 8.61
C VAL A 422 -7.44 13.91 7.61
N GLU A 423 -8.11 13.34 6.61
CA GLU A 423 -8.95 14.10 5.67
C GLU A 423 -10.07 14.85 6.40
N GLU A 424 -10.87 14.13 7.20
CA GLU A 424 -11.99 14.73 7.93
C GLU A 424 -11.47 15.64 9.06
N MET A 425 -10.44 15.24 9.79
CA MET A 425 -9.84 16.09 10.83
C MET A 425 -9.43 17.45 10.27
N MET A 426 -8.62 17.48 9.21
CA MET A 426 -8.12 18.74 8.62
C MET A 426 -9.26 19.59 8.05
N HIS A 427 -10.29 18.93 7.49
CA HIS A 427 -11.50 19.59 7.07
C HIS A 427 -12.23 20.29 8.24
N GLN A 428 -12.40 19.63 9.39
CA GLN A 428 -13.08 20.21 10.56
C GLN A 428 -12.29 21.37 11.18
N PHE A 429 -10.95 21.36 11.10
CA PHE A 429 -10.12 22.47 11.57
C PHE A 429 -10.13 23.70 10.63
N GLY A 430 -10.73 23.58 9.44
CA GLY A 430 -10.90 24.68 8.49
C GLY A 430 -9.80 24.79 7.43
N LEU A 431 -9.04 23.72 7.15
CA LEU A 431 -7.97 23.74 6.14
C LEU A 431 -8.49 24.16 4.75
N PHE A 432 -9.74 23.82 4.44
CA PHE A 432 -10.34 24.03 3.12
C PHE A 432 -11.34 25.20 3.07
N ASP A 433 -11.40 26.05 4.09
CA ASP A 433 -12.38 27.14 4.15
C ASP A 433 -12.15 28.22 3.08
N ASP A 434 -10.92 28.33 2.59
CA ASP A 434 -10.52 29.21 1.50
C ASP A 434 -10.89 28.67 0.10
N ARG A 435 -11.21 27.37 -0.01
CA ARG A 435 -11.72 26.76 -1.25
C ARG A 435 -12.94 25.88 -0.94
N PRO A 436 -14.15 26.48 -0.90
CA PRO A 436 -15.36 25.76 -0.52
C PRO A 436 -15.65 24.52 -1.36
N LYS A 437 -15.30 24.52 -2.65
CA LYS A 437 -15.48 23.34 -3.54
C LYS A 437 -14.65 22.13 -3.11
N THR A 438 -13.52 22.32 -2.43
CA THR A 438 -12.70 21.24 -1.87
C THR A 438 -13.39 20.55 -0.70
N ARG A 439 -14.23 21.27 0.05
CA ARG A 439 -15.07 20.69 1.11
C ARG A 439 -16.04 19.65 0.56
N GLU A 440 -16.59 19.88 -0.63
CA GLU A 440 -17.44 18.92 -1.34
C GLU A 440 -16.64 17.65 -1.73
N ILE A 441 -15.39 17.81 -2.17
CA ILE A 441 -14.50 16.67 -2.51
C ILE A 441 -14.26 15.78 -1.30
N ILE A 442 -14.00 16.34 -0.11
CA ILE A 442 -13.76 15.55 1.12
C ILE A 442 -14.97 14.70 1.50
N TYR A 443 -16.19 15.24 1.43
CA TYR A 443 -17.38 14.42 1.71
C TYR A 443 -17.69 13.41 0.59
N ASN A 444 -17.37 13.73 -0.66
CA ASN A 444 -17.47 12.79 -1.77
C ASN A 444 -16.50 11.60 -1.60
N PHE A 445 -15.28 11.88 -1.14
CA PHE A 445 -14.26 10.93 -0.72
C PHE A 445 -14.79 10.01 0.39
N MET A 446 -15.37 10.57 1.45
CA MET A 446 -16.00 9.80 2.53
C MET A 446 -17.12 8.90 2.02
N ARG A 447 -17.97 9.41 1.13
CA ARG A 447 -19.06 8.64 0.50
C ARG A 447 -18.52 7.41 -0.24
N LEU A 448 -17.45 7.57 -1.02
CA LEU A 448 -16.79 6.44 -1.70
C LEU A 448 -16.25 5.40 -0.71
N ARG A 449 -15.54 5.83 0.36
CA ARG A 449 -15.01 4.90 1.37
C ARG A 449 -16.14 4.15 2.10
N ALA A 450 -17.25 4.81 2.40
CA ALA A 450 -18.42 4.17 2.99
C ALA A 450 -19.07 3.13 2.05
N LEU A 451 -19.17 3.43 0.74
CA LEU A 451 -19.64 2.46 -0.26
C LEU A 451 -18.74 1.21 -0.34
N ARG A 452 -17.42 1.39 -0.23
CA ARG A 452 -16.44 0.28 -0.27
C ARG A 452 -16.69 -0.73 0.84
N VAL A 453 -17.08 -0.30 2.04
CA VAL A 453 -17.39 -1.20 3.17
C VAL A 453 -18.49 -2.18 2.78
N GLU A 454 -19.56 -1.69 2.19
CA GLU A 454 -20.68 -2.55 1.79
C GLU A 454 -20.29 -3.51 0.67
N VAL A 455 -19.63 -3.01 -0.36
CA VAL A 455 -19.23 -3.81 -1.52
C VAL A 455 -18.25 -4.91 -1.13
N ASP A 456 -17.19 -4.57 -0.38
CA ASP A 456 -16.17 -5.53 0.04
C ASP A 456 -16.76 -6.64 0.90
N ILE A 457 -17.50 -6.29 1.96
CA ILE A 457 -18.11 -7.29 2.85
C ILE A 457 -19.06 -8.18 2.05
N ARG A 458 -19.92 -7.62 1.20
CA ARG A 458 -20.89 -8.43 0.47
C ARG A 458 -20.24 -9.37 -0.55
N LEU A 459 -19.16 -8.95 -1.21
CA LEU A 459 -18.35 -9.80 -2.08
C LEU A 459 -17.64 -10.90 -1.29
N ALA A 460 -17.02 -10.54 -0.16
CA ALA A 460 -16.30 -11.49 0.70
C ALA A 460 -17.23 -12.57 1.27
N LEU A 461 -18.45 -12.20 1.64
CA LEU A 461 -19.50 -13.11 2.11
C LEU A 461 -20.18 -13.89 0.99
N GLY A 462 -19.95 -13.53 -0.28
CA GLY A 462 -20.62 -14.14 -1.45
C GLY A 462 -22.09 -13.76 -1.58
N THR A 463 -22.51 -12.67 -0.94
CA THR A 463 -23.87 -12.12 -1.07
C THR A 463 -24.02 -11.17 -2.26
N PHE A 464 -22.90 -10.69 -2.80
CA PHE A 464 -22.81 -10.01 -4.11
C PHE A 464 -22.01 -10.85 -5.10
N SER A 465 -22.48 -10.85 -6.35
CA SER A 465 -21.62 -11.13 -7.50
C SER A 465 -20.78 -9.90 -7.86
N ILE A 466 -19.71 -10.09 -8.66
CA ILE A 466 -18.91 -8.97 -9.19
C ILE A 466 -19.79 -8.00 -10.00
N GLN A 467 -20.73 -8.53 -10.79
CA GLN A 467 -21.65 -7.70 -11.56
C GLN A 467 -22.56 -6.86 -10.64
N GLN A 468 -23.14 -7.46 -9.60
CA GLN A 468 -23.98 -6.73 -8.64
C GLN A 468 -23.19 -5.65 -7.90
N ALA A 469 -21.95 -5.92 -7.52
CA ALA A 469 -21.06 -4.92 -6.94
C ALA A 469 -20.81 -3.75 -7.92
N GLY A 470 -20.55 -4.04 -9.20
CA GLY A 470 -20.37 -3.01 -10.23
C GLY A 470 -21.63 -2.16 -10.45
N GLU A 471 -22.79 -2.80 -10.54
CA GLU A 471 -24.09 -2.11 -10.66
C GLU A 471 -24.42 -1.28 -9.40
N TYR A 472 -23.97 -1.71 -8.23
CA TYR A 472 -24.13 -0.96 -6.98
C TYR A 472 -23.25 0.29 -6.96
N LEU A 473 -21.97 0.18 -7.35
CA LEU A 473 -21.03 1.29 -7.41
C LEU A 473 -21.36 2.33 -8.50
N ALA A 474 -22.08 1.92 -9.54
CA ALA A 474 -22.47 2.80 -10.64
C ALA A 474 -23.69 3.70 -10.33
N LYS A 475 -24.42 3.41 -9.24
CA LYS A 475 -25.54 4.23 -8.76
C LYS A 475 -25.06 5.30 -7.81
#